data_AF-A0A8T5JEW5-F1
#
_entry.id   AF-A0A8T5JEW5-F1
#
_cell.length_a   1.000
_cell.length_b   1.000
_cell.length_c   1.000
_cell.angle_alpha   90.00
_cell.angle_beta   90.00
_cell.angle_gamma   90.00
#
_symmetry.space_group_name_H-M   'P 1'
#
loop_
_entity.id
_entity.type
_entity.pdbx_description
1 polymer ?
#
loop_
_entity_poly.entity_id
_entity_poly.type
_entity_poly.pdbx_seq_one_letter_code
_entity_poly.pdbx_strand_id
1 'polypeptide(L)'
;WGGSSIIPGFGALEGWLNQMEPRTKISYIKDGKITYKTDHGKVIEFDADPFIGTIGVSPAYEAIQTLAPGPHGGNMDCPDIRPGNTIYLPVSQKGALFGLGDVHAVQGDGEICGTAVEISAAVTVEFKVINKTIAWPRVESEDMIMTVCSARPLEDAARLAYRELINWMVSDYGWDRDDAYMFLSLAMKSRIAQIVDPLYTVVAKIPKKLL
;
A
#
# COMPACT_ATOMS: atom_id res chain seq x y z
N TRP A 1 -10.70 -1.91 19.13
CA TRP A 1 -10.54 -3.32 18.75
C TRP A 1 -10.51 -3.36 17.23
N GLY A 2 -9.93 -4.41 16.65
CA GLY A 2 -9.91 -4.62 15.21
C GLY A 2 -10.09 -6.10 14.87
N GLY A 3 -10.43 -6.40 13.63
CA GLY A 3 -10.72 -7.76 13.16
C GLY A 3 -9.70 -8.21 12.13
N SER A 4 -9.35 -9.50 12.14
CA SER A 4 -8.65 -10.16 11.03
C SER A 4 -9.43 -11.42 10.68
N SER A 5 -9.57 -11.72 9.39
CA SER A 5 -10.39 -12.83 8.94
C SER A 5 -9.69 -13.69 7.88
N ILE A 6 -9.93 -14.99 7.98
CA ILE A 6 -9.76 -15.94 6.91
C ILE A 6 -11.07 -15.96 6.13
N ILE A 7 -11.01 -15.59 4.85
CA ILE A 7 -12.15 -15.56 3.93
C ILE A 7 -11.92 -16.67 2.88
N PRO A 8 -12.79 -17.69 2.80
CA PRO A 8 -12.63 -18.76 1.82
C PRO A 8 -12.54 -18.21 0.39
N GLY A 9 -11.61 -18.73 -0.41
CA GLY A 9 -11.34 -18.23 -1.76
C GLY A 9 -10.46 -16.96 -1.83
N PHE A 10 -9.97 -16.44 -0.70
CA PHE A 10 -9.18 -15.20 -0.64
C PHE A 10 -7.97 -15.34 0.29
N GLY A 11 -6.87 -14.65 -0.06
CA GLY A 11 -5.58 -14.76 0.61
C GLY A 11 -4.53 -15.51 -0.21
N ALA A 12 -3.25 -15.26 0.08
CA ALA A 12 -2.12 -15.72 -0.72
C ALA A 12 -1.89 -17.23 -0.68
N LEU A 13 -2.35 -17.88 0.39
CA LEU A 13 -2.13 -19.30 0.67
C LEU A 13 -3.41 -20.15 0.59
N GLU A 14 -4.52 -19.58 0.10
CA GLU A 14 -5.75 -20.34 -0.12
C GLU A 14 -5.51 -21.45 -1.14
N GLY A 15 -5.87 -22.68 -0.78
CA GLY A 15 -5.59 -23.88 -1.58
C GLY A 15 -4.13 -24.36 -1.57
N TRP A 16 -3.18 -23.58 -1.02
CA TRP A 16 -1.78 -24.00 -0.84
C TRP A 16 -1.53 -24.64 0.52
N LEU A 17 -2.17 -24.11 1.57
CA LEU A 17 -2.14 -24.72 2.90
C LEU A 17 -3.23 -25.80 3.03
N ASN A 18 -4.47 -25.38 2.80
CA ASN A 18 -5.69 -26.17 2.82
C ASN A 18 -6.81 -25.34 2.18
N GLN A 19 -7.95 -25.95 1.90
CA GLN A 19 -9.18 -25.18 1.72
C GLN A 19 -9.50 -24.51 3.06
N MET A 20 -9.53 -23.19 3.08
CA MET A 20 -9.70 -22.45 4.32
C MET A 20 -11.17 -22.38 4.74
N GLU A 21 -11.41 -22.61 6.03
CA GLU A 21 -12.72 -22.38 6.65
C GLU A 21 -12.83 -20.93 7.14
N PRO A 22 -14.03 -20.31 7.07
CA PRO A 22 -14.22 -18.94 7.49
C PRO A 22 -13.95 -18.77 8.98
N ARG A 23 -13.12 -17.78 9.32
CA ARG A 23 -12.72 -17.54 10.71
C ARG A 23 -12.35 -16.09 10.94
N THR A 24 -12.78 -15.53 12.06
CA THR A 24 -12.42 -14.17 12.47
C THR A 24 -11.71 -14.17 13.82
N LYS A 25 -10.71 -13.31 13.97
CA LYS A 25 -10.07 -13.00 15.24
C LYS A 25 -10.20 -11.53 15.57
N ILE A 26 -10.55 -11.25 16.81
CA ILE A 26 -10.62 -9.90 17.34
C ILE A 26 -9.36 -9.59 18.13
N SER A 27 -8.64 -8.56 17.71
CA SER A 27 -7.50 -8.00 18.41
C SER A 27 -7.94 -6.78 19.22
N TYR A 28 -7.49 -6.71 20.47
CA TYR A 28 -7.72 -5.53 21.31
C TYR A 28 -6.64 -4.50 21.04
N ILE A 29 -7.04 -3.23 20.98
CA ILE A 29 -6.13 -2.12 20.66
C ILE A 29 -6.30 -1.08 21.75
N LYS A 30 -5.21 -0.75 22.45
CA LYS A 30 -5.19 0.23 23.53
C LYS A 30 -3.81 0.88 23.59
N ASP A 31 -3.78 2.21 23.71
CA ASP A 31 -2.55 2.99 23.88
C ASP A 31 -1.46 2.67 22.83
N GLY A 32 -1.86 2.50 21.57
CA GLY A 32 -0.95 2.16 20.46
C GLY A 32 -0.44 0.71 20.44
N LYS A 33 -0.90 -0.14 21.36
CA LYS A 33 -0.56 -1.56 21.42
C LYS A 33 -1.72 -2.44 20.97
N ILE A 34 -1.38 -3.52 20.29
CA ILE A 34 -2.29 -4.56 19.82
C ILE A 34 -2.06 -5.82 20.64
N THR A 35 -3.13 -6.38 21.19
CA THR A 35 -3.13 -7.67 21.89
C THR A 35 -3.82 -8.71 21.03
N TYR A 36 -3.05 -9.68 20.52
CA TYR A 36 -3.53 -10.83 19.78
C TYR A 36 -3.55 -12.08 20.67
N LYS A 37 -4.68 -12.79 20.71
CA LYS A 37 -4.85 -14.02 21.49
C LYS A 37 -4.99 -15.22 20.57
N THR A 38 -4.13 -16.22 20.74
CA THR A 38 -4.30 -17.52 20.08
C THR A 38 -5.42 -18.30 20.76
N ASP A 39 -5.99 -19.29 20.05
CA ASP A 39 -7.07 -20.12 20.61
C ASP A 39 -6.57 -21.03 21.74
N HIS A 40 -5.27 -21.32 21.75
CA HIS A 40 -4.61 -22.10 22.78
C HIS A 40 -4.08 -21.22 23.93
N GLY A 41 -4.54 -19.97 24.03
CA GLY A 41 -4.29 -19.11 25.19
C GLY A 41 -2.96 -18.33 25.17
N LYS A 42 -2.17 -18.39 24.09
CA LYS A 42 -0.97 -17.55 23.97
C LYS A 42 -1.40 -16.10 23.69
N VAL A 43 -0.86 -15.16 24.46
CA VAL A 43 -1.08 -13.73 24.27
C VAL A 43 0.19 -13.12 23.67
N ILE A 44 0.03 -12.35 22.59
CA ILE A 44 1.10 -11.65 21.90
C ILE A 44 0.75 -10.17 21.87
N GLU A 45 1.71 -9.32 22.22
CA GLU A 45 1.56 -7.87 22.21
C GLU A 45 2.60 -7.23 21.29
N PHE A 46 2.16 -6.26 20.50
CA PHE A 46 2.99 -5.56 19.52
C PHE A 46 2.43 -4.18 19.21
N ASP A 47 3.22 -3.34 18.56
CA ASP A 47 2.84 -1.96 18.22
C ASP A 47 1.85 -1.92 17.06
N ALA A 48 0.89 -1.02 17.16
CA ALA A 48 0.11 -0.56 16.02
C ALA A 48 0.96 0.37 15.16
N ASP A 49 0.81 0.27 13.84
CA ASP A 49 1.38 1.17 12.85
C ASP A 49 0.28 1.48 11.83
N PRO A 50 -0.67 2.37 12.20
CA PRO A 50 -1.90 2.52 11.45
C PRO A 50 -1.70 3.26 10.13
N PHE A 51 -2.40 2.80 9.09
CA PHE A 51 -2.32 3.36 7.74
C PHE A 51 -3.63 3.13 6.98
N ILE A 52 -3.76 3.75 5.80
CA ILE A 52 -4.94 3.66 4.95
C ILE A 52 -4.69 2.64 3.83
N GLY A 53 -5.47 1.55 3.78
CA GLY A 53 -5.37 0.50 2.76
C GLY A 53 -5.93 0.93 1.40
N THR A 54 -7.17 1.44 1.40
CA THR A 54 -7.83 1.99 0.21
C THR A 54 -7.81 3.52 0.20
N ILE A 55 -7.07 4.12 -0.73
CA ILE A 55 -7.09 5.58 -0.97
C ILE A 55 -6.92 5.89 -2.46
N GLY A 56 -7.71 6.80 -3.01
CA GLY A 56 -7.64 7.08 -4.43
C GLY A 56 -8.49 8.25 -4.91
N VAL A 57 -8.41 8.46 -6.21
CA VAL A 57 -9.21 9.43 -6.98
C VAL A 57 -9.98 8.70 -8.08
N SER A 58 -10.96 9.36 -8.69
CA SER A 58 -11.72 8.73 -9.76
C SER A 58 -10.86 8.48 -11.01
N PRO A 59 -10.89 7.27 -11.58
CA PRO A 59 -10.15 6.94 -12.80
C PRO A 59 -10.67 7.71 -14.02
N ALA A 60 -9.87 7.73 -15.09
CA ALA A 60 -10.24 8.43 -16.33
C ALA A 60 -11.49 7.83 -16.99
N TYR A 61 -11.63 6.50 -16.92
CA TYR A 61 -12.72 5.75 -17.52
C TYR A 61 -13.14 4.63 -16.57
N GLU A 62 -14.38 4.16 -16.75
CA GLU A 62 -14.97 3.05 -16.01
C GLU A 62 -15.14 3.30 -14.50
N ALA A 63 -15.82 2.37 -13.83
CA ALA A 63 -15.92 2.32 -12.38
C ALA A 63 -15.14 1.10 -11.90
N ILE A 64 -14.06 1.35 -11.16
CA ILE A 64 -13.21 0.30 -10.61
C ILE A 64 -13.71 -0.01 -9.19
N GLN A 65 -13.85 -1.30 -8.87
CA GLN A 65 -14.28 -1.73 -7.55
C GLN A 65 -13.25 -1.36 -6.48
N THR A 66 -13.71 -1.06 -5.27
CA THR A 66 -12.83 -0.58 -4.18
C THR A 66 -11.73 -1.57 -3.78
N LEU A 67 -11.92 -2.87 -4.04
CA LEU A 67 -10.93 -3.93 -3.79
C LEU A 67 -9.77 -3.94 -4.81
N ALA A 68 -9.90 -3.26 -5.95
CA ALA A 68 -8.88 -3.29 -7.00
C ALA A 68 -8.01 -2.02 -6.92
N PRO A 69 -6.67 -2.16 -6.78
CA PRO A 69 -5.77 -1.03 -6.97
C PRO A 69 -5.52 -0.72 -8.44
N GLY A 70 -4.91 0.43 -8.72
CA GLY A 70 -4.45 0.81 -10.04
C GLY A 70 -3.78 2.19 -10.07
N PRO A 71 -3.61 2.78 -11.26
CA PRO A 71 -3.03 4.11 -11.41
C PRO A 71 -3.71 5.20 -10.56
N HIS A 72 -5.01 5.06 -10.33
CA HIS A 72 -5.85 5.99 -9.58
C HIS A 72 -5.72 5.85 -8.04
N GLY A 73 -4.88 4.92 -7.55
CA GLY A 73 -4.84 4.50 -6.15
C GLY A 73 -5.65 3.22 -5.95
N GLY A 74 -6.66 3.25 -5.07
CA GLY A 74 -7.50 2.09 -4.76
C GLY A 74 -6.91 1.25 -3.62
N ASN A 75 -7.19 -0.06 -3.61
CA ASN A 75 -6.75 -0.98 -2.56
C ASN A 75 -5.28 -1.36 -2.69
N MET A 76 -4.40 -0.43 -2.34
CA MET A 76 -2.96 -0.62 -2.48
C MET A 76 -2.37 -1.37 -1.29
N ASP A 77 -3.05 -1.33 -0.15
CA ASP A 77 -2.64 -1.91 1.14
C ASP A 77 -1.17 -1.66 1.40
N CYS A 78 -0.79 -0.39 1.26
CA CYS A 78 0.57 0.08 1.32
C CYS A 78 0.79 0.73 2.69
N PRO A 79 1.54 0.07 3.61
CA PRO A 79 1.69 0.60 4.97
C PRO A 79 2.45 1.92 5.07
N ASP A 80 2.99 2.42 3.94
CA ASP A 80 3.60 3.75 3.85
C ASP A 80 2.56 4.87 3.69
N ILE A 81 1.28 4.56 3.44
CA ILE A 81 0.19 5.54 3.37
C ILE A 81 -0.33 5.79 4.79
N ARG A 82 0.55 6.36 5.60
CA ARG A 82 0.38 6.52 7.05
C ARG A 82 0.56 7.98 7.49
N PRO A 83 0.16 8.34 8.72
CA PRO A 83 0.38 9.68 9.25
C PRO A 83 1.84 10.14 9.11
N GLY A 84 2.02 11.41 8.69
CA GLY A 84 3.34 12.01 8.45
C GLY A 84 3.86 11.87 7.01
N ASN A 85 3.26 10.99 6.20
CA ASN A 85 3.62 10.85 4.79
C ASN A 85 2.64 11.61 3.88
N THR A 86 3.13 12.05 2.72
CA THR A 86 2.34 12.65 1.65
C THR A 86 2.13 11.65 0.53
N ILE A 87 0.89 11.45 0.09
CA ILE A 87 0.57 10.69 -1.12
C ILE A 87 0.25 11.64 -2.28
N TYR A 88 0.80 11.33 -3.44
CA TYR A 88 0.48 11.98 -4.70
C TYR A 88 -0.35 11.04 -5.56
N LEU A 89 -1.51 11.51 -6.02
CA LEU A 89 -2.44 10.75 -6.85
C LEU A 89 -2.62 11.43 -8.21
N PRO A 90 -2.61 10.68 -9.33
CA PRO A 90 -2.82 11.25 -10.65
C PRO A 90 -4.30 11.64 -10.86
N VAL A 91 -4.56 12.94 -11.00
CA VAL A 91 -5.91 13.45 -11.20
C VAL A 91 -6.32 13.32 -12.67
N SER A 92 -7.21 12.37 -12.97
CA SER A 92 -7.79 12.17 -14.32
C SER A 92 -9.17 12.78 -14.53
N GLN A 93 -9.85 13.19 -13.46
CA GLN A 93 -11.21 13.74 -13.50
C GLN A 93 -11.29 15.09 -12.80
N LYS A 94 -12.20 15.96 -13.25
CA LYS A 94 -12.43 17.27 -12.63
C LYS A 94 -12.81 17.10 -11.16
N GLY A 95 -12.09 17.80 -10.28
CA GLY A 95 -12.30 17.75 -8.84
C GLY A 95 -11.70 16.53 -8.16
N ALA A 96 -10.94 15.69 -8.90
CA ALA A 96 -10.33 14.43 -8.46
C ALA A 96 -11.32 13.34 -8.02
N LEU A 97 -12.42 13.69 -7.34
CA LEU A 97 -13.41 12.78 -6.79
C LEU A 97 -12.75 11.76 -5.85
N PHE A 98 -12.07 12.31 -4.83
CA PHE A 98 -11.29 11.57 -3.85
C PHE A 98 -12.15 10.67 -2.97
N GLY A 99 -11.64 9.48 -2.65
CA GLY A 99 -12.20 8.55 -1.67
C GLY A 99 -11.11 7.85 -0.87
N LEU A 100 -11.43 7.53 0.39
CA LEU A 100 -10.59 6.69 1.25
C LEU A 100 -11.46 5.76 2.10
N GLY A 101 -10.86 4.67 2.57
CA GLY A 101 -11.47 3.69 3.47
C GLY A 101 -10.44 2.67 3.92
N ASP A 102 -10.92 1.58 4.52
CA ASP A 102 -10.10 0.41 4.82
C ASP A 102 -8.84 0.74 5.65
N VAL A 103 -9.07 1.27 6.86
CA VAL A 103 -7.96 1.62 7.76
C VAL A 103 -7.53 0.40 8.54
N HIS A 104 -6.24 0.14 8.53
CA HIS A 104 -5.64 -0.98 9.25
C HIS A 104 -4.91 -0.46 10.48
N ALA A 105 -5.00 -1.19 11.59
CA ALA A 105 -4.18 -0.88 12.77
C ALA A 105 -2.72 -1.32 12.59
N VAL A 106 -2.50 -2.36 11.77
CA VAL A 106 -1.20 -2.94 11.43
C VAL A 106 -1.39 -3.94 10.28
N GLN A 107 -0.41 -4.04 9.40
CA GLN A 107 -0.35 -5.04 8.34
C GLN A 107 1.10 -5.54 8.18
N GLY A 108 1.26 -6.83 7.89
CA GLY A 108 2.53 -7.40 7.45
C GLY A 108 2.67 -7.35 5.92
N ASP A 109 3.90 -7.26 5.43
CA ASP A 109 4.16 -7.27 3.98
C ASP A 109 3.53 -8.48 3.28
N GLY A 110 2.78 -8.21 2.22
CA GLY A 110 2.07 -9.20 1.43
C GLY A 110 0.63 -9.47 1.88
N GLU A 111 0.23 -9.03 3.07
CA GLU A 111 -1.14 -9.18 3.59
C GLU A 111 -1.67 -10.62 3.46
N ILE A 112 -0.83 -11.59 3.81
CA ILE A 112 -0.91 -12.95 3.24
C ILE A 112 -2.20 -13.73 3.51
N CYS A 113 -2.94 -13.42 4.57
CA CYS A 113 -4.23 -14.09 4.86
C CYS A 113 -5.43 -13.37 4.22
N GLY A 114 -5.20 -12.31 3.46
CA GLY A 114 -6.22 -11.50 2.81
C GLY A 114 -6.69 -10.30 3.61
N THR A 115 -6.40 -10.23 4.91
CA THR A 115 -6.85 -9.11 5.75
C THR A 115 -5.75 -8.70 6.72
N ALA A 116 -5.84 -7.47 7.19
CA ALA A 116 -4.99 -6.90 8.20
C ALA A 116 -5.70 -6.94 9.58
N VAL A 117 -5.30 -6.07 10.51
CA VAL A 117 -6.14 -5.74 11.67
C VAL A 117 -7.06 -4.60 11.27
N GLU A 118 -8.22 -4.94 10.72
CA GLU A 118 -9.23 -4.01 10.21
C GLU A 118 -9.85 -3.19 11.33
N ILE A 119 -9.90 -1.86 11.18
CA ILE A 119 -10.46 -0.95 12.16
C ILE A 119 -11.32 0.15 11.54
N SER A 120 -12.28 0.64 12.31
CA SER A 120 -12.88 1.96 12.04
C SER A 120 -11.95 3.06 12.53
N ALA A 121 -11.82 4.13 11.77
CA ALA A 121 -10.98 5.27 12.12
C ALA A 121 -11.57 6.60 11.65
N ALA A 122 -11.19 7.67 12.33
CA ALA A 122 -11.35 9.04 11.85
C ALA A 122 -10.01 9.49 11.25
N VAL A 123 -10.03 9.88 9.97
CA VAL A 123 -8.83 10.28 9.24
C VAL A 123 -8.92 11.77 8.92
N THR A 124 -7.85 12.51 9.21
CA THR A 124 -7.70 13.92 8.82
C THR A 124 -6.64 13.98 7.72
N VAL A 125 -6.98 14.61 6.59
CA VAL A 125 -6.10 14.80 5.45
C VAL A 125 -6.13 16.26 5.00
N GLU A 126 -5.02 16.73 4.44
CA GLU A 126 -4.90 18.02 3.78
C GLU A 126 -4.73 17.80 2.28
N PHE A 127 -5.39 18.63 1.46
CA PHE A 127 -5.31 18.54 0.01
C PHE A 127 -4.59 19.72 -0.58
N LYS A 128 -3.66 19.45 -1.50
CA LYS A 128 -3.01 20.45 -2.34
C LYS A 128 -3.00 19.98 -3.79
N VAL A 129 -3.50 20.83 -4.68
CA VAL A 129 -3.37 20.61 -6.13
C VAL A 129 -1.98 21.07 -6.57
N ILE A 130 -1.30 20.23 -7.33
CA ILE A 130 0.03 20.52 -7.88
C ILE A 130 0.02 20.40 -9.40
N ASN A 131 0.80 21.24 -10.09
CA ASN A 131 0.94 21.18 -11.54
C ASN A 131 2.03 20.16 -11.92
N LYS A 132 1.71 18.88 -11.77
CA LYS A 132 2.62 17.77 -12.09
C LYS A 132 1.85 16.59 -12.66
N THR A 133 2.41 15.99 -13.70
CA THR A 133 1.87 14.76 -14.29
C THR A 133 2.62 13.56 -13.74
N ILE A 134 1.89 12.62 -13.15
CA ILE A 134 2.41 11.32 -12.71
C ILE A 134 1.49 10.23 -13.29
N ALA A 135 2.03 9.04 -13.52
CA ALA A 135 1.25 7.91 -14.04
C ALA A 135 0.72 6.98 -12.95
N TRP A 136 1.43 6.89 -11.82
CA TRP A 136 1.12 6.01 -10.69
C TRP A 136 1.22 6.78 -9.38
N PRO A 137 0.57 6.28 -8.31
CA PRO A 137 0.70 6.86 -6.99
C PRO A 137 2.15 6.92 -6.51
N ARG A 138 2.49 8.01 -5.85
CA ARG A 138 3.78 8.23 -5.21
C ARG A 138 3.55 8.52 -3.74
N VAL A 139 4.46 8.08 -2.88
CA VAL A 139 4.48 8.41 -1.46
C VAL A 139 5.81 9.08 -1.14
N GLU A 140 5.76 10.09 -0.29
CA GLU A 140 6.92 10.79 0.21
C GLU A 140 6.84 10.89 1.74
N SER A 141 7.85 10.34 2.42
CA SER A 141 8.07 10.53 3.85
C SER A 141 9.05 11.68 4.09
N GLU A 142 9.44 11.93 5.33
CA GLU A 142 10.53 12.85 5.65
C GLU A 142 11.83 12.49 4.90
N ASP A 143 12.14 11.19 4.81
CA ASP A 143 13.46 10.67 4.43
C ASP A 143 13.48 9.84 3.14
N MET A 144 12.33 9.48 2.56
CA MET A 144 12.22 8.62 1.38
C MET A 144 11.28 9.20 0.32
N ILE A 145 11.57 8.89 -0.95
CA ILE A 145 10.57 8.92 -2.01
C ILE A 145 10.21 7.48 -2.39
N MET A 146 8.95 7.27 -2.78
CA MET A 146 8.40 5.94 -3.02
C MET A 146 7.41 5.92 -4.19
N THR A 147 7.48 4.91 -5.03
CA THR A 147 6.47 4.64 -6.08
C THR A 147 5.68 3.41 -5.73
N VAL A 148 4.35 3.49 -5.88
CA VAL A 148 3.42 2.40 -5.57
C VAL A 148 2.76 1.98 -6.87
N CYS A 149 2.96 0.73 -7.28
CA CYS A 149 2.42 0.23 -8.54
C CYS A 149 1.78 -1.13 -8.36
N SER A 150 0.72 -1.37 -9.14
CA SER A 150 -0.09 -2.57 -9.01
C SER A 150 -0.29 -3.26 -10.35
N ALA A 151 -0.09 -4.57 -10.37
CA ALA A 151 -0.31 -5.42 -11.54
C ALA A 151 -0.41 -6.88 -11.13
N ARG A 152 -0.74 -7.74 -12.09
CA ARG A 152 -0.49 -9.19 -12.01
C ARG A 152 0.20 -9.61 -13.31
N PRO A 153 1.24 -10.46 -13.24
CA PRO A 153 1.81 -11.08 -12.03
C PRO A 153 2.67 -10.11 -11.18
N LEU A 154 3.18 -10.56 -10.02
CA LEU A 154 3.85 -9.70 -9.03
C LEU A 154 5.11 -9.01 -9.59
N GLU A 155 5.85 -9.71 -10.44
CA GLU A 155 7.04 -9.18 -11.10
C GLU A 155 6.73 -7.98 -12.00
N ASP A 156 5.53 -7.89 -12.56
CA ASP A 156 5.12 -6.74 -13.36
C ASP A 156 4.80 -5.54 -12.46
N ALA A 157 4.20 -5.76 -11.29
CA ALA A 157 4.01 -4.70 -10.29
C ALA A 157 5.36 -4.14 -9.84
N ALA A 158 6.34 -5.02 -9.60
CA ALA A 158 7.71 -4.63 -9.25
C ALA A 158 8.40 -3.84 -10.38
N ARG A 159 8.35 -4.34 -11.63
CA ARG A 159 8.92 -3.64 -12.79
C ARG A 159 8.32 -2.25 -12.97
N LEU A 160 7.01 -2.10 -12.79
CA LEU A 160 6.33 -0.80 -12.83
C LEU A 160 6.84 0.12 -11.72
N ALA A 161 6.88 -0.35 -10.47
CA ALA A 161 7.37 0.45 -9.35
C ALA A 161 8.80 0.95 -9.58
N TYR A 162 9.70 0.08 -10.06
CA TYR A 162 11.09 0.45 -10.37
C TYR A 162 11.18 1.47 -11.50
N ARG A 163 10.46 1.25 -12.60
CA ARG A 163 10.42 2.17 -13.74
C ARG A 163 9.90 3.54 -13.34
N GLU A 164 8.84 3.59 -12.55
CA GLU A 164 8.28 4.86 -12.08
C GLU A 164 9.23 5.59 -11.13
N LEU A 165 10.02 4.86 -10.33
CA LEU A 165 11.01 5.47 -9.45
C LEU A 165 12.16 6.08 -10.26
N ILE A 166 12.66 5.37 -11.28
CA ILE A 166 13.63 5.90 -12.25
C ILE A 166 13.06 7.17 -12.90
N ASN A 167 11.82 7.12 -13.38
CA ASN A 167 11.19 8.29 -14.02
C ASN A 167 11.10 9.47 -13.07
N TRP A 168 10.83 9.24 -11.78
CA TRP A 168 10.81 10.31 -10.78
C TRP A 168 12.20 10.89 -10.53
N MET A 169 13.23 10.04 -10.38
CA MET A 169 14.63 10.49 -10.23
C MET A 169 15.08 11.36 -11.41
N VAL A 170 14.77 10.93 -12.63
CA VAL A 170 15.09 11.68 -13.86
C VAL A 170 14.32 13.01 -13.90
N SER A 171 13.01 13.00 -13.63
CA SER A 171 12.17 14.19 -13.82
C SER A 171 12.41 15.28 -12.79
N ASP A 172 12.68 14.91 -11.54
CA ASP A 172 12.72 15.85 -10.41
C ASP A 172 14.12 16.09 -9.86
N TYR A 173 15.01 15.11 -10.01
CA TYR A 173 16.34 15.13 -9.39
C TYR A 173 17.47 15.18 -10.43
N GLY A 174 17.15 15.22 -11.73
CA GLY A 174 18.13 15.46 -12.80
C GLY A 174 19.09 14.31 -13.07
N TRP A 175 18.73 13.09 -12.65
CA TRP A 175 19.52 11.90 -12.94
C TRP A 175 19.50 11.53 -14.43
N ASP A 176 20.61 11.00 -14.94
CA ASP A 176 20.58 10.23 -16.17
C ASP A 176 19.82 8.92 -15.96
N ARG A 177 19.12 8.44 -17.00
CA ARG A 177 18.25 7.27 -16.89
C ARG A 177 19.04 5.99 -16.60
N ASP A 178 20.15 5.78 -17.28
CA ASP A 178 20.92 4.53 -17.15
C ASP A 178 21.67 4.53 -15.82
N ASP A 179 22.19 5.69 -15.40
CA ASP A 179 22.77 5.86 -14.07
C ASP A 179 21.73 5.61 -12.95
N ALA A 180 20.51 6.17 -13.07
CA ALA A 180 19.45 5.91 -12.11
C ALA A 180 19.08 4.42 -12.05
N TYR A 181 19.00 3.75 -13.19
CA TYR A 181 18.71 2.32 -13.27
C TYR A 181 19.78 1.48 -12.57
N MET A 182 21.05 1.72 -12.88
CA MET A 182 22.17 1.02 -12.25
C MET A 182 22.26 1.32 -10.75
N PHE A 183 22.06 2.59 -10.36
CA PHE A 183 22.13 3.01 -8.96
C PHE A 183 21.02 2.42 -8.11
N LEU A 184 19.77 2.40 -8.59
CA LEU A 184 18.66 1.78 -7.88
C LEU A 184 18.89 0.28 -7.66
N SER A 185 19.61 -0.40 -8.55
CA SER A 185 19.99 -1.80 -8.33
C SER A 185 20.90 -1.99 -7.10
N LEU A 186 21.58 -0.94 -6.63
CA LEU A 186 22.49 -0.97 -5.48
C LEU A 186 21.85 -0.43 -4.20
N ALA A 187 21.03 0.61 -4.31
CA ALA A 187 20.65 1.44 -3.17
C ALA A 187 19.15 1.39 -2.80
N MET A 188 18.30 0.96 -3.73
CA MET A 188 16.84 0.97 -3.53
C MET A 188 16.40 -0.06 -2.48
N LYS A 189 15.28 0.24 -1.82
CA LYS A 189 14.50 -0.73 -1.04
C LYS A 189 13.19 -1.01 -1.74
N SER A 190 12.71 -2.24 -1.64
CA SER A 190 11.43 -2.65 -2.20
C SER A 190 10.65 -3.43 -1.14
N ARG A 191 9.33 -3.28 -1.14
CA ARG A 191 8.42 -4.12 -0.33
C ARG A 191 7.27 -4.61 -1.18
N ILE A 192 6.78 -5.80 -0.83
CA ILE A 192 5.51 -6.30 -1.32
C ILE A 192 4.45 -5.76 -0.36
N ALA A 193 3.56 -4.91 -0.86
CA ALA A 193 2.50 -4.32 -0.05
C ALA A 193 1.42 -5.38 0.24
N GLN A 194 0.83 -5.91 -0.84
CA GLN A 194 -0.09 -7.05 -0.79
C GLN A 194 0.07 -7.96 -2.03
N ILE A 195 -0.34 -9.23 -1.87
CA ILE A 195 -0.44 -10.23 -2.95
C ILE A 195 -1.77 -10.99 -2.93
N VAL A 196 -2.86 -10.34 -2.51
CA VAL A 196 -4.15 -11.01 -2.28
C VAL A 196 -5.28 -10.45 -3.14
N ASP A 197 -5.21 -9.17 -3.48
CA ASP A 197 -6.21 -8.44 -4.26
C ASP A 197 -6.20 -8.76 -5.76
N PRO A 198 -7.24 -8.37 -6.52
CA PRO A 198 -7.32 -8.54 -7.97
C PRO A 198 -6.06 -8.14 -8.74
N LEU A 199 -5.31 -7.14 -8.27
CA LEU A 199 -3.94 -6.83 -8.68
C LEU A 199 -3.03 -6.77 -7.45
N TYR A 200 -1.77 -7.19 -7.58
CA TYR A 200 -0.80 -7.15 -6.48
C TYR A 200 -0.07 -5.82 -6.47
N THR A 201 0.36 -5.37 -5.29
CA THR A 201 0.98 -4.04 -5.14
C THR A 201 2.41 -4.15 -4.61
N VAL A 202 3.33 -3.43 -5.25
CA VAL A 202 4.74 -3.33 -4.86
C VAL A 202 5.12 -1.86 -4.68
N VAL A 203 5.95 -1.59 -3.67
CA VAL A 203 6.50 -0.25 -3.42
C VAL A 203 8.01 -0.27 -3.62
N ALA A 204 8.51 0.63 -4.46
CA ALA A 204 9.94 0.88 -4.62
C ALA A 204 10.32 2.20 -3.93
N LYS A 205 11.43 2.23 -3.19
CA LYS A 205 11.80 3.35 -2.31
C LYS A 205 13.29 3.65 -2.37
N ILE A 206 13.64 4.92 -2.26
CA ILE A 206 15.03 5.37 -2.14
C ILE A 206 15.14 6.51 -1.11
N PRO A 207 16.18 6.52 -0.25
CA PRO A 207 16.42 7.62 0.68
C PRO A 207 16.72 8.92 -0.06
N LYS A 208 16.08 10.03 0.35
CA LYS A 208 16.28 11.36 -0.23
C LYS A 208 17.72 11.85 -0.15
N LYS A 209 18.48 11.42 0.87
CA LYS A 209 19.91 11.76 1.02
C LYS A 209 20.81 11.20 -0.09
N LEU A 210 20.27 10.31 -0.94
CA LEU A 210 20.96 9.68 -2.06
C LEU A 210 20.52 10.24 -3.42
N LEU A 211 19.68 11.29 -3.44
CA LEU A 211 19.10 11.87 -4.65
C LEU A 211 19.79 13.16 -5.08
#